data_AF-A0A081DE83-F1
#
_entry.id   AF-A0A081DE83-F1
#
_cell.length_a   1.000
_cell.length_b   1.000
_cell.length_c   1.000
_cell.angle_alpha   90.00
_cell.angle_beta   90.00
_cell.angle_gamma   90.00
#
_symmetry.space_group_name_H-M   'P 1'
#
loop_
_entity.id
_entity.type
_entity.pdbx_description
1 polymer ?
#
loop_
_entity_poly.entity_id
_entity_poly.type
_entity_poly.pdbx_seq_one_letter_code
_entity_poly.pdbx_strand_id
1 'polypeptide(L)' 'MKAGTAQKMVLNMISTTVMIKLGHIKGNKMVDMQLSNDKLVDRGTRMIMEQTGINYENAQNALKEYGSVRSAINHIDNC' A
#
# COMPACT_ATOMS: atom_id res chain seq x y z
N MET A 1 -16.80 -8.69 27.35
CA MET A 1 -16.69 -7.99 26.04
C MET A 1 -15.63 -6.87 26.01
N LYS A 2 -15.27 -6.21 27.13
CA LYS A 2 -14.30 -5.08 27.12
C LYS A 2 -12.82 -5.48 26.98
N ALA A 3 -12.40 -6.56 27.65
CA ALA A 3 -11.00 -7.02 27.64
C ALA A 3 -10.52 -7.41 26.23
N GLY A 4 -11.36 -8.11 25.46
CA GLY A 4 -11.01 -8.51 24.08
C GLY A 4 -10.83 -7.31 23.13
N THR A 5 -11.65 -6.27 23.25
CA THR A 5 -11.49 -5.04 22.46
C THR A 5 -10.19 -4.31 22.83
N ALA A 6 -9.85 -4.23 24.12
CA ALA A 6 -8.61 -3.63 24.59
C ALA A 6 -7.38 -4.38 24.02
N GLN A 7 -7.38 -5.70 24.09
CA GLN A 7 -6.31 -6.53 23.52
C GLN A 7 -6.16 -6.33 22.02
N LYS A 8 -7.28 -6.33 21.27
CA LYS A 8 -7.27 -6.09 19.82
C LYS A 8 -6.68 -4.72 19.47
N MET A 9 -7.05 -3.67 20.21
CA MET A 9 -6.51 -2.33 19.99
C MET A 9 -4.99 -2.29 20.22
N VAL A 10 -4.52 -2.86 21.34
CA VAL A 10 -3.09 -2.91 21.65
C VAL A 10 -2.31 -3.71 20.59
N LEU A 11 -2.80 -4.89 20.19
CA LEU A 11 -2.15 -5.70 19.16
C LEU A 11 -2.11 -4.98 17.81
N ASN A 12 -3.20 -4.32 17.41
CA ASN A 12 -3.24 -3.53 16.17
C ASN A 12 -2.28 -2.34 16.22
N MET A 13 -2.15 -1.66 17.37
CA MET A 13 -1.21 -0.55 17.53
C MET A 13 0.24 -1.03 17.41
N ILE A 14 0.59 -2.14 18.07
CA ILE A 14 1.94 -2.70 18.01
C ILE A 14 2.29 -3.11 16.58
N SER A 15 1.44 -3.93 15.93
CA SER A 15 1.71 -4.42 14.57
C SER A 15 1.79 -3.29 13.55
N THR A 16 0.88 -2.32 13.61
CA THR A 16 0.89 -1.16 12.70
C THR A 16 2.15 -0.30 12.91
N THR A 17 2.54 -0.05 14.17
CA THR A 17 3.73 0.76 14.47
C THR A 17 5.01 0.08 13.98
N VAL A 18 5.12 -1.24 14.12
CA VAL A 18 6.25 -2.00 13.57
C VAL A 18 6.29 -1.89 12.05
N MET A 19 5.15 -2.06 11.37
CA MET A 19 5.10 -1.95 9.90
C MET A 19 5.44 -0.55 9.39
N ILE A 20 5.09 0.51 10.13
CA ILE A 20 5.52 1.88 9.82
C ILE A 20 7.04 2.00 9.93
N LYS A 21 7.64 1.50 11.03
CA LYS A 21 9.11 1.57 11.23
C LYS A 21 9.91 0.76 10.20
N LEU A 22 9.34 -0.34 9.69
CA LEU A 22 9.94 -1.13 8.61
C LEU A 22 9.80 -0.49 7.21
N GLY A 23 9.06 0.63 7.10
CA GLY A 23 8.90 1.36 5.84
C GLY A 23 7.77 0.84 4.93
N HIS A 24 7.03 -0.20 5.34
CA HIS A 24 5.92 -0.77 4.56
C HIS A 24 4.74 0.21 4.35
N ILE A 25 4.75 1.35 5.06
CA ILE A 25 3.76 2.43 4.98
C ILE A 25 4.49 3.74 4.65
N LYS A 26 4.06 4.43 3.59
CA LYS A 26 4.53 5.77 3.20
C LYS A 26 3.42 6.78 3.47
N GLY A 27 3.64 7.72 4.38
CA GLY A 27 2.60 8.62 4.87
C GLY A 27 1.45 7.84 5.53
N ASN A 28 0.26 7.85 4.92
CA ASN A 28 -0.91 7.06 5.34
C ASN A 28 -1.28 5.94 4.35
N LYS A 29 -0.39 5.62 3.39
CA LYS A 29 -0.63 4.63 2.34
C LYS A 29 0.22 3.38 2.59
N MET A 30 -0.42 2.21 2.52
CA MET A 30 0.26 0.92 2.63
C MET A 30 0.84 0.55 1.26
N VAL A 31 2.14 0.75 1.10
CA VAL A 31 2.84 0.60 -0.20
C VAL A 31 3.26 -0.85 -0.48
N ASP A 32 3.43 -1.66 0.57
CA ASP A 32 3.78 -3.08 0.46
C ASP A 32 2.57 -3.97 0.75
N MET A 33 1.50 -3.76 -0.01
CA MET A 33 0.28 -4.56 0.07
C MET A 33 0.36 -5.76 -0.87
N GLN A 34 -0.09 -6.92 -0.41
CA GLN A 34 -0.28 -8.07 -1.29
C GLN A 34 -1.52 -7.88 -2.17
N LEU A 35 -1.33 -7.93 -3.49
CA LEU A 35 -2.37 -7.76 -4.50
C LEU A 35 -3.11 -9.09 -4.75
N SER A 36 -3.84 -9.57 -3.74
CA SER A 36 -4.48 -10.89 -3.79
C SER A 36 -5.88 -10.93 -4.43
N ASN A 37 -6.47 -9.76 -4.71
CA ASN A 37 -7.79 -9.66 -5.33
C ASN A 37 -7.93 -8.33 -6.10
N ASP A 38 -8.95 -8.28 -6.96
CA ASP A 38 -9.21 -7.13 -7.85
C ASP A 38 -9.39 -5.80 -7.11
N LYS A 39 -9.95 -5.82 -5.88
CA LYS A 39 -10.10 -4.62 -5.05
C LYS A 39 -8.74 -4.07 -4.60
N LEU A 40 -7.80 -4.95 -4.24
CA LEU A 40 -6.46 -4.52 -3.84
C LEU A 40 -5.65 -4.06 -5.05
N VAL A 41 -5.85 -4.68 -6.22
CA VAL A 41 -5.28 -4.21 -7.49
C VAL A 41 -5.79 -2.81 -7.84
N ASP A 42 -7.11 -2.58 -7.86
CA ASP A 42 -7.69 -1.25 -8.13
C ASP A 42 -7.22 -0.21 -7.10
N ARG A 43 -7.16 -0.56 -5.82
CA ARG A 43 -6.60 0.30 -4.78
C ARG A 43 -5.13 0.66 -5.07
N GLY A 44 -4.31 -0.31 -5.46
CA GLY A 44 -2.91 -0.09 -5.82
C GLY A 44 -2.75 0.84 -7.01
N THR A 45 -3.55 0.63 -8.06
CA THR A 45 -3.59 1.49 -9.26
C THR A 45 -3.92 2.94 -8.88
N ARG A 46 -4.95 3.16 -8.07
CA ARG A 46 -5.32 4.50 -7.60
C ARG A 46 -4.23 5.16 -6.76
N MET A 47 -3.53 4.39 -5.91
CA MET A 47 -2.40 4.91 -5.14
C MET A 47 -1.27 5.42 -6.03
N ILE A 48 -0.96 4.68 -7.10
CA ILE A 48 0.05 5.09 -8.08
C ILE A 48 -0.40 6.36 -8.79
N MET A 49 -1.64 6.40 -9.30
CA MET A 49 -2.20 7.59 -9.96
C MET A 49 -2.17 8.83 -9.06
N GLU A 50 -2.56 8.70 -7.79
CA GLU A 50 -2.57 9.81 -6.83
C GLU A 50 -1.15 10.34 -6.53
N GLN A 51 -0.13 9.48 -6.57
CA GLN A 51 1.27 9.88 -6.29
C GLN A 51 1.96 10.45 -7.53
N THR A 52 1.72 9.89 -8.72
CA THR A 52 2.50 10.16 -9.94
C THR A 52 1.73 10.97 -10.99
N GLY A 53 0.41 11.09 -10.86
CA GLY A 53 -0.44 11.83 -11.81
C GLY A 53 -0.69 11.14 -13.16
N ILE A 54 -0.24 9.90 -13.35
CA ILE A 54 -0.43 9.16 -14.60
C ILE A 54 -1.87 8.62 -14.73
N ASN A 55 -2.24 8.22 -15.95
CA ASN A 55 -3.55 7.64 -16.22
C ASN A 55 -3.72 6.24 -15.57
N TYR A 56 -4.97 5.79 -15.47
CA TYR A 56 -5.31 4.52 -14.83
C TYR A 56 -4.70 3.31 -15.56
N GLU A 57 -4.70 3.31 -16.89
CA GLU A 57 -4.15 2.21 -17.69
C GLU A 57 -2.65 2.05 -17.49
N ASN A 58 -1.88 3.13 -17.54
CA ASN A 58 -0.43 3.10 -17.32
C ASN A 58 -0.11 2.71 -15.87
N ALA A 59 -0.87 3.20 -14.90
CA ALA A 59 -0.72 2.80 -13.50
C ALA A 59 -1.01 1.29 -13.30
N GLN A 60 -2.04 0.75 -13.96
CA GLN A 60 -2.37 -0.67 -13.87
C GLN A 60 -1.29 -1.52 -14.55
N ASN A 61 -0.78 -1.08 -15.69
CA ASN A 61 0.31 -1.76 -16.40
C ASN A 61 1.59 -1.77 -15.56
N ALA A 62 1.97 -0.63 -14.98
CA ALA A 62 3.11 -0.54 -14.05
C ALA A 62 2.91 -1.45 -12.83
N LEU A 63 1.71 -1.50 -12.26
CA LEU A 63 1.44 -2.38 -11.11
C LEU A 63 1.56 -3.87 -11.48
N LYS A 64 1.16 -4.26 -12.69
CA LYS A 64 1.33 -5.64 -13.20
C LYS A 64 2.78 -5.97 -13.50
N GLU A 65 3.54 -5.02 -14.02
CA GLU A 65 4.95 -5.19 -14.39
C GLU A 65 5.86 -5.29 -13.16
N TYR A 66 5.70 -4.38 -12.20
CA TYR A 66 6.58 -4.26 -11.04
C TYR A 66 6.08 -5.01 -9.79
N GLY A 67 4.84 -5.51 -9.81
CA GLY A 67 4.24 -6.38 -8.78
C GLY A 67 3.95 -5.73 -7.43
N SER A 68 4.49 -4.54 -7.14
CA SER A 68 4.24 -3.78 -5.92
C SER A 68 4.06 -2.29 -6.21
N VAL A 69 3.27 -1.62 -5.36
CA VAL A 69 3.03 -0.17 -5.47
C VAL A 69 4.32 0.61 -5.25
N ARG A 70 5.18 0.19 -4.31
CA ARG A 70 6.48 0.82 -4.07
C ARG A 70 7.39 0.76 -5.31
N SER A 71 7.56 -0.43 -5.89
CA SER A 71 8.42 -0.61 -7.06
C SER A 71 7.90 0.22 -8.23
N ALA A 72 6.58 0.18 -8.49
CA ALA A 72 5.97 0.97 -9.55
C ALA A 72 6.21 2.48 -9.37
N ILE A 73 5.97 3.03 -8.17
CA ILE A 73 6.21 4.46 -7.89
C ILE A 73 7.69 4.80 -8.06
N ASN A 74 8.60 4.00 -7.52
CA ASN A 74 10.03 4.26 -7.62
C ASN A 74 10.52 4.25 -9.08
N HIS A 75 9.97 3.42 -9.95
CA HIS A 75 10.33 3.42 -11.36
C HIS A 75 9.78 4.65 -12.10
N ILE A 76 8.62 5.15 -11.70
CA ILE A 76 8.02 6.35 -12.31
C ILE A 76 8.72 7.63 -11.81
N ASP A 77 9.06 7.71 -10.53
CA ASP A 77 9.72 8.87 -9.91
C ASP A 77 11.22 8.98 -10.26
N ASN A 78 11.88 7.88 -10.63
CA ASN A 78 13.30 7.88 -11.05
C ASN A 78 13.48 7.95 -12.58
N CYS A 79 12.42 8.25 -13.34
CA CYS A 79 12.48 8.64 -14.75
C CYS A 79 12.41 10.16 -14.89
#